data_AF-A0A383AXW6-F1
#
_entry.id   AF-A0A383AXW6-F1
#
_cell.length_a   1.000
_cell.length_b   1.000
_cell.length_c   1.000
_cell.angle_alpha   90.00
_cell.angle_beta   90.00
_cell.angle_gamma   90.00
#
_symmetry.space_group_name_H-M   'P 1'
#
loop_
_entity.id
_entity.type
_entity.pdbx_description
1 polymer ?
#
loop_
_entity_poly.entity_id
_entity_poly.type
_entity_poly.pdbx_seq_one_letter_code
_entity_poly.pdbx_strand_id
1 'polypeptide(L)'
;MAESRTTEQVEQAAVRLLQDRDACVSLAKFPTKLTPSTLSQGYQIQDQLIKKYKSRGDGIGGWKVGLASRKMQKAVGIPHPIEGPILASLIR
;
A
#
# COMPACT_ATOMS: atom_id res chain seq x y z
N MET A 1 17.29 -14.43 9.76
CA MET A 1 15.98 -15.10 9.79
C MET A 1 14.93 -14.00 9.74
N ALA A 2 14.28 -13.78 8.60
CA ALA A 2 13.30 -12.71 8.45
C ALA A 2 11.95 -13.24 8.93
N GLU A 3 11.49 -12.75 10.08
CA GLU A 3 10.21 -13.13 10.67
C GLU A 3 9.08 -12.90 9.65
N SER A 4 8.36 -13.98 9.35
CA SER A 4 7.15 -13.92 8.54
C SER A 4 6.12 -13.11 9.32
N ARG A 5 5.92 -11.84 8.93
CA ARG A 5 4.87 -11.00 9.53
C ARG A 5 3.53 -11.70 9.44
N THR A 6 2.78 -11.70 10.53
CA THR A 6 1.50 -12.39 10.61
C THR A 6 0.42 -11.62 9.84
N THR A 7 -0.63 -12.31 9.40
CA THR A 7 -1.83 -11.71 8.78
C THR A 7 -2.38 -10.54 9.61
N GLU A 8 -2.23 -10.61 10.93
CA GLU A 8 -2.62 -9.56 11.87
C GLU A 8 -1.84 -8.26 11.67
N GLN A 9 -0.53 -8.32 11.43
CA GLN A 9 0.28 -7.11 11.19
C GLN A 9 -0.08 -6.43 9.87
N VAL A 10 -0.39 -7.21 8.83
CA VAL A 10 -0.88 -6.70 7.54
C VAL A 10 -2.21 -5.97 7.74
N GLU A 11 -3.12 -6.58 8.48
CA GLU A 11 -4.43 -6.00 8.79
C GLU A 11 -4.30 -4.70 9.60
N GLN A 12 -3.47 -4.70 10.64
CA GLN A 12 -3.18 -3.51 11.46
C GLN A 12 -2.56 -2.38 10.63
N ALA A 13 -1.64 -2.69 9.72
CA ALA A 13 -1.05 -1.70 8.82
C ALA A 13 -2.10 -1.08 7.89
N ALA A 14 -2.98 -1.88 7.30
CA ALA A 14 -4.06 -1.39 6.46
C ALA A 14 -5.08 -0.54 7.23
N VAL A 15 -5.44 -0.94 8.46
CA VAL A 15 -6.29 -0.12 9.34
C VAL A 15 -5.62 1.21 9.63
N ARG A 16 -4.33 1.19 9.98
CA ARG A 16 -3.58 2.39 10.32
C ARG A 16 -3.47 3.35 9.14
N LEU A 17 -3.18 2.85 7.93
CA LEU A 17 -3.13 3.68 6.72
C LEU A 17 -4.46 4.38 6.44
N LEU A 18 -5.58 3.69 6.66
CA LEU A 18 -6.90 4.26 6.46
C LEU A 18 -7.23 5.33 7.50
N GLN A 19 -6.88 5.10 8.77
CA GLN A 19 -7.03 6.09 9.85
C GLN A 19 -6.16 7.33 9.60
N ASP A 20 -4.89 7.12 9.22
CA ASP A 20 -3.97 8.21 8.91
C ASP A 20 -4.47 9.03 7.71
N ARG A 21 -5.09 8.38 6.71
CA ARG A 21 -5.74 9.06 5.57
C ARG A 21 -6.91 9.93 6.02
N ASP A 22 -7.82 9.39 6.82
CA ASP A 22 -9.00 10.12 7.31
C ASP A 22 -8.60 11.31 8.19
N ALA A 23 -7.56 11.14 9.01
CA ALA A 23 -7.02 12.16 9.91
C ALA A 23 -6.00 13.11 9.23
N CYS A 24 -5.76 12.97 7.92
CA CYS A 24 -4.76 13.75 7.17
C CYS A 24 -3.34 13.72 7.80
N VAL A 25 -2.96 12.58 8.37
CA VAL A 25 -1.64 12.36 8.97
C VAL A 25 -0.62 12.06 7.88
N SER A 26 0.53 12.73 7.96
CA SER A 26 1.65 12.49 7.04
C SER A 26 2.18 11.06 7.14
N LEU A 27 2.43 10.43 5.98
CA LEU A 27 3.00 9.09 5.88
C LEU A 27 4.40 9.00 6.52
N ALA A 28 5.12 10.11 6.67
CA ALA A 28 6.41 10.14 7.38
C ALA A 28 6.29 9.75 8.87
N LYS A 29 5.08 9.83 9.45
CA LYS A 29 4.78 9.42 10.83
C LYS A 29 4.28 7.97 10.92
N PHE A 30 4.29 7.22 9.81
CA PHE A 30 3.81 5.85 9.80
C PHE A 30 4.72 4.95 10.67
N PRO A 31 4.18 4.11 11.56
CA PRO A 31 4.99 3.33 12.48
C PRO A 31 5.94 2.37 11.77
N THR A 32 7.23 2.39 12.11
CA THR A 32 8.24 1.47 11.57
C THR A 32 7.85 0.00 11.78
N LYS A 33 7.25 -0.32 12.93
CA LYS A 33 6.74 -1.67 13.22
C LYS A 33 5.68 -2.17 12.25
N LEU A 34 4.92 -1.27 11.62
CA LEU A 34 3.88 -1.61 10.62
C LEU A 34 4.39 -1.48 9.17
N THR A 35 5.58 -0.93 8.97
CA THR A 35 6.17 -0.74 7.63
C THR A 35 6.57 -2.09 7.04
N PRO A 36 6.11 -2.50 5.85
CA PRO A 36 6.43 -3.81 5.28
C PRO A 36 7.94 -3.97 5.06
N SER A 37 8.47 -5.16 5.32
CA SER A 37 9.88 -5.48 5.07
C SER A 37 10.15 -6.06 3.69
N THR A 38 9.11 -6.47 2.96
CA THR A 38 9.22 -6.98 1.59
C THR A 38 8.16 -6.37 0.68
N LEU A 39 8.41 -6.38 -0.63
CA LEU A 39 7.45 -5.92 -1.62
C LEU A 39 6.14 -6.73 -1.58
N SER A 40 6.24 -8.04 -1.39
CA SER A 40 5.07 -8.92 -1.25
C SER A 40 4.18 -8.53 -0.06
N GLN A 41 4.76 -8.20 1.09
CA GLN A 41 4.00 -7.66 2.22
C GLN A 41 3.37 -6.30 1.89
N GLY A 42 4.06 -5.46 1.13
CA GLY A 42 3.51 -4.20 0.63
C GLY A 42 2.22 -4.41 -0.17
N TYR A 43 2.22 -5.38 -1.10
CA TYR A 43 1.01 -5.74 -1.86
C TYR A 43 -0.08 -6.37 -0.99
N GLN A 44 0.27 -7.20 -0.01
CA GLN A 44 -0.73 -7.75 0.94
C GLN A 44 -1.43 -6.63 1.74
N ILE A 45 -0.67 -5.61 2.18
CA ILE A 45 -1.24 -4.44 2.87
C ILE A 45 -2.13 -3.63 1.91
N GLN A 46 -1.70 -3.46 0.65
CA GLN A 46 -2.49 -2.78 -0.39
C GLN A 46 -3.84 -3.50 -0.62
N ASP A 47 -3.84 -4.82 -0.73
CA ASP A 47 -5.05 -5.62 -0.91
C ASP A 47 -6.00 -5.49 0.28
N GLN A 48 -5.48 -5.53 1.51
CA GLN A 48 -6.30 -5.33 2.71
C GLN A 48 -6.86 -3.91 2.78
N LEU A 49 -6.06 -2.90 2.40
CA LEU A 49 -6.53 -1.52 2.35
C LEU A 49 -7.68 -1.35 1.34
N ILE A 50 -7.59 -1.99 0.16
CA ILE A 50 -8.69 -1.99 -0.81
C ILE A 50 -9.94 -2.69 -0.28
N LYS A 51 -9.81 -3.81 0.43
CA LYS A 51 -10.98 -4.46 1.07
C LYS A 51 -11.68 -3.50 2.04
N LYS A 52 -10.94 -2.65 2.75
CA LYS A 52 -11.51 -1.64 3.64
C LYS A 52 -12.24 -0.54 2.88
N TYR A 53 -11.67 -0.03 1.78
CA TYR A 53 -12.40 0.91 0.92
C TYR A 53 -13.68 0.28 0.33
N LYS A 54 -13.63 -1.00 -0.05
CA LYS A 54 -14.83 -1.77 -0.46
C LYS A 54 -15.88 -1.84 0.63
N SER A 55 -15.48 -2.08 1.88
CA SER A 55 -16.44 -2.04 3.01
C SER A 55 -17.05 -0.66 3.27
N ARG A 56 -16.42 0.42 2.77
CA ARG A 56 -16.95 1.80 2.80
C ARG A 56 -17.78 2.17 1.57
N GLY A 57 -18.04 1.21 0.67
CA GLY A 57 -18.82 1.45 -0.56
C GLY A 57 -18.03 2.05 -1.73
N ASP A 58 -16.69 2.13 -1.63
CA ASP A 58 -15.82 2.53 -2.74
C ASP A 58 -15.21 1.28 -3.42
N GLY A 59 -14.52 1.44 -4.54
CA GLY A 59 -13.97 0.32 -5.30
C GLY A 59 -12.70 0.69 -6.06
N ILE A 60 -12.18 -0.27 -6.83
CA ILE A 60 -11.10 0.02 -7.79
C ILE A 60 -11.77 0.58 -9.04
N GLY A 61 -11.41 1.80 -9.43
CA GLY A 61 -11.81 2.41 -10.71
C GLY A 61 -10.75 2.30 -11.80
N GLY A 62 -9.51 1.98 -11.43
CA GLY A 62 -8.40 1.86 -12.38
C GLY A 62 -7.10 1.46 -11.71
N TRP A 63 -6.03 1.41 -12.50
CA TRP A 63 -4.69 1.04 -12.04
C TRP A 63 -3.67 2.05 -12.53
N LYS A 64 -2.70 2.37 -11.66
CA LYS A 64 -1.49 3.11 -12.04
C LYS A 64 -0.30 2.18 -12.06
N VAL A 65 0.68 2.52 -12.89
CA VAL A 65 2.00 1.90 -12.90
C VAL A 65 3.04 2.95 -12.49
N GLY A 66 3.83 2.65 -11.48
CA GLY A 66 4.99 3.40 -11.01
C GLY A 66 6.29 2.67 -11.35
N LEU A 67 7.41 3.35 -11.14
CA LEU A 67 8.75 2.81 -11.40
C LEU A 67 8.95 2.29 -12.84
N ALA A 68 8.36 2.95 -13.83
CA ALA A 68 8.51 2.56 -15.24
C ALA A 68 9.93 2.81 -15.81
N SER A 69 10.68 3.77 -15.23
CA SER A 69 12.04 4.09 -15.66
C SER A 69 13.07 3.16 -15.02
N ARG A 70 13.94 2.56 -15.85
CA ARG A 70 15.08 1.76 -15.39
C ARG A 70 16.01 2.54 -14.45
N LYS A 71 16.15 3.85 -14.63
CA LYS A 71 16.96 4.70 -13.73
C LYS A 71 16.38 4.67 -12.31
N MET A 72 15.07 4.82 -12.18
CA MET A 72 14.40 4.81 -10.87
C MET A 72 14.37 3.41 -10.26
N GLN A 73 14.12 2.38 -11.07
CA GLN A 73 14.20 0.96 -10.65
C GLN A 73 15.54 0.63 -9.99
N LYS A 74 16.65 1.05 -10.61
CA LYS A 74 18.00 0.90 -10.04
C LYS A 74 18.18 1.69 -8.74
N ALA A 75 17.66 2.92 -8.67
CA ALA A 75 17.79 3.79 -7.50
C ALA A 75 17.09 3.24 -6.26
N VAL A 76 15.94 2.57 -6.42
CA VAL A 76 15.15 2.03 -5.31
C VAL A 76 15.31 0.52 -5.10
N GLY A 77 16.12 -0.14 -5.94
CA GLY A 77 16.39 -1.58 -5.84
C GLY A 77 15.23 -2.50 -6.25
N ILE A 78 14.26 -2.00 -7.03
CA ILE A 78 13.13 -2.78 -7.54
C ILE A 78 13.30 -2.96 -9.05
N PRO A 79 13.52 -4.19 -9.56
CA PRO A 79 13.95 -4.41 -10.95
C PRO A 79 12.83 -4.37 -11.98
N HIS A 80 11.59 -4.09 -11.56
CA HIS A 80 10.40 -4.05 -12.40
C HIS A 80 9.47 -2.88 -12.00
N PRO A 81 8.53 -2.47 -12.87
CA PRO A 81 7.48 -1.54 -12.49
C PRO A 81 6.62 -2.09 -11.33
N ILE A 82 5.94 -1.20 -10.62
CA ILE A 82 4.99 -1.55 -9.56
C ILE A 82 3.63 -0.95 -9.85
N GLU A 83 2.58 -1.66 -9.52
CA GLU A 83 1.20 -1.28 -9.71
C GLU A 83 0.55 -0.79 -8.42
N GLY A 84 -0.48 0.04 -8.57
CA GLY A 84 -1.35 0.37 -7.47
C GLY A 84 -2.77 0.68 -7.94
N PRO A 85 -3.79 0.29 -7.17
CA PRO A 85 -5.18 0.58 -7.47
C PRO A 85 -5.48 2.07 -7.28
N ILE A 86 -6.33 2.60 -8.14
CA ILE A 86 -6.94 3.93 -8.02
C ILE A 86 -8.39 3.72 -7.61
N LEU A 87 -8.84 4.44 -6.57
CA LEU A 87 -10.23 4.35 -6.13
C LEU A 87 -11.18 4.93 -7.17
N ALA A 88 -12.35 4.32 -7.32
CA ALA A 88 -13.37 4.76 -8.28
C ALA A 88 -13.80 6.20 -8.04
N SER A 89 -13.94 6.58 -6.77
CA SER A 89 -14.26 7.95 -6.35
C SER A 89 -13.22 9.02 -6.79
N LEU A 90 -12.01 8.62 -7.17
CA LEU A 90 -10.92 9.53 -7.57
C LEU A 90 -10.80 9.70 -9.09
N ILE A 91 -11.58 8.94 -9.87
CA ILE A 91 -11.62 9.04 -11.33
C ILE A 91 -12.87 9.82 -11.69
N ARG A 92 -12.71 10.86 -12.53
CA ARG A 92 -13.78 11.78 -12.94
C ARG A 92 -13.94 11.76 -14.45
#